data_AF-A0A350C6X7-F1
#
_entry.id   AF-A0A350C6X7-F1
#
_cell.length_a   1.000
_cell.length_b   1.000
_cell.length_c   1.000
_cell.angle_alpha   90.00
_cell.angle_beta   90.00
_cell.angle_gamma   90.00
#
_symmetry.space_group_name_H-M   'P 1'
#
loop_
_entity.id
_entity.type
_entity.pdbx_description
1 polymer ?
#
loop_
_entity_poly.entity_id
_entity_poly.type
_entity_poly.pdbx_seq_one_letter_code
_entity_poly.pdbx_strand_id
1 'polypeptide(L)' 'MSTFKQNIEKGIPSILPPKRIFQADSNPAPKRKEILTPEDRILALRNALRYFPVEWHAELVV' A
#
# COMPACT_ATOMS: atom_id res chain seq x y z
N MET A 1 -20.99 -15.21 -7.46
CA MET A 1 -20.12 -14.07 -7.83
C MET A 1 -20.60 -12.84 -7.07
N SER A 2 -19.71 -12.13 -6.36
CA SER A 2 -20.06 -10.83 -5.77
C SER A 2 -20.12 -9.76 -6.86
N THR A 3 -21.04 -8.80 -6.73
CA THR A 3 -21.13 -7.66 -7.64
C THR A 3 -19.98 -6.68 -7.38
N PHE A 4 -19.68 -5.82 -8.36
CA PHE A 4 -18.63 -4.79 -8.19
C PHE A 4 -18.85 -3.93 -6.94
N LYS A 5 -20.08 -3.47 -6.71
CA LYS A 5 -20.45 -2.67 -5.54
C LYS A 5 -20.13 -3.39 -4.22
N GLN A 6 -20.49 -4.67 -4.10
CA GLN A 6 -20.21 -5.48 -2.91
C GLN A 6 -18.70 -5.63 -2.64
N ASN A 7 -17.87 -5.62 -3.69
CA ASN A 7 -16.42 -5.69 -3.50
C ASN A 7 -15.84 -4.38 -2.96
N ILE A 8 -16.40 -3.23 -3.33
CA ILE A 8 -16.00 -1.92 -2.78
C ILE A 8 -16.36 -1.82 -1.28
N GLU A 9 -17.53 -2.33 -0.90
CA GLU A 9 -18.01 -2.30 0.49
C GLU A 9 -17.16 -3.15 1.46
N LYS A 10 -16.44 -4.17 0.96
CA LYS A 10 -15.57 -5.03 1.78
C LYS A 10 -14.35 -4.30 2.35
N GLY A 11 -13.93 -3.19 1.75
CA GLY A 11 -12.72 -2.48 2.17
C GLY A 11 -11.45 -3.29 1.91
N ILE A 12 -10.68 -3.59 2.96
CA ILE A 12 -9.42 -4.35 2.84
C ILE A 12 -9.76 -5.85 2.70
N PRO A 13 -9.34 -6.50 1.61
CA PRO A 13 -9.60 -7.93 1.41
C PRO A 13 -8.89 -8.78 2.46
N SER A 14 -9.39 -9.98 2.73
CA SER A 14 -8.75 -10.91 3.70
C SER A 14 -7.45 -11.52 3.19
N ILE A 15 -7.22 -11.47 1.87
CA ILE A 15 -6.03 -12.04 1.21
C ILE A 15 -5.30 -10.88 0.53
N LEU A 16 -3.99 -10.81 0.71
CA LEU A 16 -3.18 -9.77 0.12
C LEU A 16 -3.17 -9.94 -1.41
N PRO A 17 -3.55 -8.92 -2.18
CA PRO A 17 -3.50 -9.00 -3.63
C PRO A 17 -2.05 -8.99 -4.13
N PRO A 18 -1.80 -9.54 -5.33
CA PRO A 18 -0.46 -9.54 -5.91
C PRO A 18 0.03 -8.11 -6.17
N LYS A 19 1.36 -7.93 -6.10
CA LYS A 19 2.00 -6.65 -6.37
C LYS A 19 1.64 -6.14 -7.76
N ARG A 20 1.22 -4.88 -7.84
CA ARG A 20 0.87 -4.24 -9.10
C ARG A 20 2.12 -4.09 -9.99
N ILE A 21 1.99 -4.46 -11.26
CA ILE A 21 2.99 -4.21 -12.30
C ILE A 21 2.75 -2.81 -12.86
N PHE A 22 3.79 -1.98 -12.92
CA PHE A 22 3.70 -0.65 -13.53
C PHE A 22 3.63 -0.76 -15.05
N GLN A 23 2.67 -0.05 -15.65
CA GLN A 23 2.54 0.04 -17.11
C GLN A 23 3.37 1.22 -17.61
N ALA A 24 4.09 1.02 -18.72
CA ALA A 24 4.99 2.01 -19.31
C ALA A 24 4.26 3.28 -19.79
N ASP A 25 3.02 3.15 -20.28
CA ASP A 25 2.23 4.26 -20.83
C ASP A 25 1.46 5.06 -19.76
N SER A 26 1.76 4.85 -18.48
CA SER A 26 1.16 5.62 -17.40
C SER A 26 1.81 7.00 -17.28
N ASN A 27 1.04 8.00 -16.83
CA ASN A 27 1.55 9.34 -16.50
C ASN A 27 1.72 9.47 -14.97
N PRO A 28 2.81 8.94 -14.37
CA PRO A 28 3.02 9.00 -12.93
C PRO A 28 3.32 10.43 -12.48
N ALA A 29 2.92 10.73 -11.24
CA ALA A 29 3.38 11.94 -10.57
C ALA A 29 4.93 11.96 -10.46
N PRO A 30 5.56 13.14 -10.44
CA PRO A 30 7.00 13.24 -10.27
C PRO A 30 7.45 12.63 -8.93
N LYS A 31 8.69 12.11 -8.90
CA LYS A 31 9.29 11.54 -7.69
C LYS A 31 9.31 12.58 -6.57
N ARG A 32 8.86 12.19 -5.38
CA ARG A 32 8.94 13.03 -4.18
C ARG A 32 10.41 13.18 -3.77
N LYS A 33 10.76 14.36 -3.24
CA LYS A 33 12.10 14.59 -2.68
C LYS A 33 12.29 13.73 -1.43
N GLU A 34 13.46 13.12 -1.30
CA GLU A 34 13.82 12.36 -0.10
C GLU A 34 14.30 13.30 1.01
N ILE A 35 13.35 13.89 1.72
CA ILE A 35 13.62 14.85 2.80
C ILE A 35 13.49 14.24 4.21
N LEU A 36 13.12 12.96 4.30
CA LEU A 36 12.89 12.27 5.59
C LEU A 36 14.22 11.77 6.17
N THR A 37 14.42 12.01 7.47
CA THR A 37 15.47 11.37 8.27
C THR A 37 15.21 9.87 8.44
N PRO A 38 16.19 9.08 8.90
CA PRO A 38 15.97 7.67 9.20
C PRO A 38 14.81 7.44 10.19
N GLU A 39 14.69 8.27 11.22
CA GLU A 39 13.63 8.19 12.22
C GLU A 39 12.25 8.50 11.60
N ASP A 40 12.19 9.52 10.74
CA ASP A 40 10.97 9.89 10.04
C ASP A 40 10.51 8.81 9.06
N ARG A 41 11.45 8.12 8.39
CA ARG A 41 11.13 6.98 7.52
C ARG A 41 10.51 5.84 8.33
N ILE A 42 11.05 5.52 9.50
CA ILE A 42 10.49 4.50 10.40
C ILE A 42 9.08 4.91 10.85
N LEU A 43 8.89 6.18 11.23
CA LEU A 43 7.58 6.69 11.63
C LEU A 43 6.57 6.64 10.46
N ALA A 44 7.00 7.00 9.25
CA ALA A 44 6.17 6.92 8.05
C ALA A 44 5.74 5.48 7.75
N LEU A 45 6.64 4.50 7.88
CA LEU A 45 6.31 3.09 7.72
C LEU A 45 5.30 2.62 8.78
N ARG A 46 5.49 2.97 10.06
CA ARG A 46 4.51 2.66 11.12
C ARG A 46 3.14 3.27 10.83
N ASN A 47 3.11 4.50 10.35
CA ASN A 47 1.87 5.19 9.98
C ASN A 47 1.17 4.54 8.78
N ALA A 48 1.91 3.96 7.84
CA ALA A 48 1.36 3.22 6.72
C ALA A 48 0.85 1.84 7.16
N LEU A 49 1.63 1.11 7.95
CA LEU A 49 1.32 -0.27 8.37
C LEU A 49 0.14 -0.36 9.33
N ARG A 50 -0.22 0.70 10.06
CA ARG A 50 -1.35 0.70 11.02
C ARG A 50 -2.72 0.39 10.39
N TYR A 51 -2.84 0.51 9.07
CA TYR A 51 -4.08 0.20 8.35
C TYR A 51 -4.20 -1.26 7.94
N PHE A 52 -3.14 -2.07 8.07
CA PHE A 52 -3.08 -3.44 7.59
C PHE A 52 -2.93 -4.44 8.74
N PRO A 53 -3.43 -5.69 8.56
CA PRO A 53 -3.17 -6.77 9.50
C PRO A 53 -1.67 -6.98 9.75
N VAL A 54 -1.32 -7.35 10.98
CA VAL A 54 0.09 -7.55 11.41
C VAL A 54 0.79 -8.63 10.58
N GLU A 55 0.04 -9.65 10.16
CA GLU A 55 0.54 -10.74 9.30
C GLU A 55 1.11 -10.23 7.97
N TRP A 56 0.64 -9.08 7.48
CA TRP A 56 1.10 -8.49 6.22
C TRP A 56 2.26 -7.51 6.42
N HIS A 57 2.60 -7.13 7.66
CA HIS A 57 3.61 -6.10 7.90
C HIS A 57 4.97 -6.50 7.35
N ALA A 58 5.34 -7.78 7.43
CA ALA A 58 6.60 -8.28 6.88
C ALA A 58 6.69 -8.17 5.35
N GLU A 59 5.57 -8.33 4.63
CA GLU A 59 5.53 -8.25 3.17
C GLU A 59 5.35 -6.80 2.68
N LEU A 60 4.66 -5.96 3.45
CA LEU A 60 4.36 -4.57 3.10
C LEU A 60 5.43 -3.57 3.52
N VAL A 61 6.34 -3.93 4.43
CA VAL A 61 7.47 -3.07 4.77
C VAL A 61 8.47 -3.07 3.61
N VAL A 62 8.87 -1.88 3.15
CA VAL A 62 9.77 -1.67 1.99
C VAL A 62 10.90 -0.75 2.41
#